data_AF-A0A933FKU1-F1
#
_entry.id   AF-A0A933FKU1-F1
#
_cell.length_a   1.000
_cell.length_b   1.000
_cell.length_c   1.000
_cell.angle_alpha   90.00
_cell.angle_beta   90.00
_cell.angle_gamma   90.00
#
_symmetry.space_group_name_H-M   'P 1'
#
loop_
_entity.id
_entity.type
_entity.pdbx_description
1 polymer ?
#
loop_
_entity_poly.entity_id
_entity_poly.type
_entity_poly.pdbx_seq_one_letter_code
_entity_poly.pdbx_strand_id
1 'polypeptide(L)'
;MPNSEPTIGEVLEFLRDHMVTKADAMSFATKDDLKSFVTKDDLKSFATKDDLKSFATKDDLKELTKDLTAQISKVGAKVDGLAKLNETHNHEIAALRSRDEWHDLRISAVENNLGMKTSS
;
A
#
# COMPACT_ATOMS: atom_id res chain seq x y z
N MET A 1 -79.55 16.35 32.25
CA MET A 1 -78.95 17.40 31.41
C MET A 1 -79.55 17.22 30.02
N PRO A 2 -80.20 18.22 29.41
CA PRO A 2 -80.69 18.04 28.05
C PRO A 2 -79.46 17.99 27.12
N ASN A 3 -79.25 16.86 26.47
CA ASN A 3 -78.38 16.80 25.29
C ASN A 3 -79.15 17.50 24.16
N SER A 4 -78.99 18.82 24.05
CA SER A 4 -79.47 19.57 22.90
C SER A 4 -78.66 19.16 21.67
N GLU A 5 -79.35 18.86 20.57
CA GLU A 5 -78.69 18.57 19.30
C GLU A 5 -77.82 19.77 18.87
N PRO A 6 -76.60 19.54 18.39
CA PRO A 6 -75.74 20.61 17.92
C PRO A 6 -76.40 21.34 16.76
N THR A 7 -76.37 22.65 16.83
CA THR A 7 -76.89 23.54 15.78
C THR A 7 -76.01 23.47 14.54
N ILE A 8 -76.57 23.88 13.39
CA ILE A 8 -75.81 23.99 12.15
C ILE A 8 -74.61 24.93 12.31
N GLY A 9 -74.71 25.97 13.13
CA GLY A 9 -73.60 26.89 13.41
C GLY A 9 -72.43 26.23 14.13
N GLU A 10 -72.72 25.48 15.19
CA GLU A 10 -71.71 24.72 15.96
C GLU A 10 -71.03 23.65 15.10
N VAL A 11 -71.81 22.99 14.22
CA VAL A 11 -71.26 22.01 13.27
C VAL A 11 -70.33 22.68 12.25
N LEU A 12 -70.67 23.86 11.74
CA LEU A 12 -69.84 24.59 10.77
C LEU A 12 -68.55 25.16 11.38
N GLU A 13 -68.58 25.60 12.64
CA GLU A 13 -67.41 26.06 13.37
C GLU A 13 -66.46 24.90 13.66
N PHE A 14 -66.99 23.77 14.13
CA PHE A 14 -66.22 22.55 14.31
C PHE A 14 -65.56 22.10 13.01
N LEU A 15 -66.27 22.12 11.88
CA LEU A 15 -65.71 21.77 10.57
C LEU A 15 -64.61 22.75 10.13
N ARG A 16 -64.77 24.05 10.41
CA ARG A 16 -63.76 25.06 10.07
C ARG A 16 -62.44 24.82 10.82
N ASP A 17 -62.51 24.46 12.09
CA ASP A 17 -61.33 24.24 12.95
C ASP A 17 -60.61 22.91 12.68
N HIS A 18 -61.31 21.93 12.08
CA HIS A 18 -60.78 20.57 11.86
C HIS A 18 -60.52 20.23 10.39
N MET A 19 -60.76 21.18 9.46
CA MET A 19 -60.45 20.99 8.05
C MET A 19 -59.15 21.70 7.67
N VAL A 20 -58.30 20.98 6.95
CA VAL A 20 -57.11 21.53 6.29
C VAL A 20 -57.53 22.52 5.20
N THR A 21 -56.91 23.70 5.18
CA THR A 21 -57.05 24.67 4.10
C THR A 21 -56.05 24.42 2.98
N LYS A 22 -56.27 25.05 1.82
CA LYS A 22 -55.28 25.02 0.73
C LYS A 22 -53.93 25.61 1.15
N ALA A 23 -53.92 26.62 2.02
CA ALA A 23 -52.70 27.24 2.52
C ALA A 23 -51.90 26.27 3.39
N ASP A 24 -52.57 25.49 4.24
CA ASP A 24 -51.93 24.44 5.05
C ASP A 24 -51.29 23.38 4.15
N ALA A 25 -52.01 22.95 3.11
CA ALA A 25 -51.54 21.92 2.18
C ALA A 25 -50.29 22.33 1.38
N MET A 26 -50.09 23.63 1.11
CA MET A 26 -48.90 24.14 0.41
C MET A 26 -47.61 23.99 1.21
N SER A 27 -47.70 23.77 2.53
CA SER A 27 -46.54 23.53 3.40
C SER A 27 -46.11 22.05 3.47
N PHE A 28 -46.94 21.13 2.97
CA PHE A 28 -46.63 19.71 2.95
C PHE A 28 -45.75 19.35 1.75
N ALA A 29 -44.75 18.50 2.00
CA ALA A 29 -44.02 17.86 0.92
C ALA A 29 -44.96 17.00 0.07
N THR A 30 -44.85 17.14 -1.24
CA THR A 30 -45.55 16.32 -2.22
C THR A 30 -44.79 15.03 -2.48
N LYS A 31 -45.45 14.07 -3.15
CA LYS A 31 -44.76 12.86 -3.61
C LYS A 31 -43.64 13.14 -4.60
N ASP A 32 -43.77 14.21 -5.38
CA ASP A 32 -42.76 14.61 -6.35
C ASP A 32 -41.52 15.16 -5.66
N ASP A 33 -41.67 15.87 -4.54
CA ASP A 33 -40.55 16.37 -3.72
C ASP A 33 -39.69 15.23 -3.14
N LEU A 34 -40.27 14.04 -2.95
CA LEU A 34 -39.58 12.89 -2.37
C LEU A 34 -38.86 11.99 -3.39
N LYS A 35 -39.12 12.15 -4.70
CA LYS A 35 -38.57 11.27 -5.75
C LYS A 35 -37.05 11.32 -5.87
N SER A 36 -36.42 12.41 -5.45
CA SER A 36 -34.97 12.60 -5.50
C SER A 36 -34.22 12.03 -4.30
N PHE A 37 -34.94 11.62 -3.24
CA PHE A 37 -34.32 11.06 -2.06
C PHE A 37 -33.99 9.59 -2.27
N VAL A 38 -32.73 9.23 -2.02
CA VAL A 38 -32.31 7.83 -1.95
C VAL A 38 -32.91 7.14 -0.73
N THR A 39 -33.25 5.88 -0.90
CA THR A 39 -33.74 5.00 0.16
C THR A 39 -32.58 4.33 0.89
N LYS A 40 -32.88 3.69 2.04
CA LYS A 40 -31.89 2.87 2.74
C LYS A 40 -31.42 1.67 1.91
N ASP A 41 -32.27 1.16 1.03
CA ASP A 41 -31.93 0.02 0.18
C ASP A 41 -30.92 0.41 -0.92
N ASP A 42 -31.02 1.64 -1.44
CA ASP A 42 -30.06 2.18 -2.42
C ASP A 42 -28.62 2.26 -1.87
N LEU A 43 -28.48 2.37 -0.54
CA LEU A 43 -27.18 2.50 0.13
C LEU A 43 -26.51 1.16 0.48
N LYS A 44 -27.24 0.03 0.39
CA LYS A 44 -26.72 -1.30 0.80
C LYS A 44 -25.55 -1.79 -0.06
N SER A 45 -25.41 -1.30 -1.28
CA SER A 45 -24.35 -1.68 -2.21
C SER A 45 -23.03 -0.94 -1.97
N PHE A 46 -23.02 0.08 -1.12
CA PHE A 46 -21.82 0.86 -0.85
C PHE A 46 -20.97 0.23 0.25
N ALA A 47 -19.65 0.19 0.01
CA ALA A 47 -18.69 -0.21 1.03
C ALA A 47 -18.76 0.73 2.25
N THR A 48 -18.68 0.13 3.43
CA THR A 48 -18.64 0.80 4.72
C THR A 48 -17.21 1.06 5.15
N LYS A 49 -17.04 1.84 6.21
CA LYS A 49 -15.71 2.04 6.82
C LYS A 49 -15.11 0.75 7.36
N ASP A 50 -15.94 -0.21 7.77
CA ASP A 50 -15.47 -1.49 8.28
C ASP A 50 -14.92 -2.37 7.16
N ASP A 51 -15.51 -2.32 5.97
CA ASP A 51 -14.99 -3.02 4.78
C ASP A 51 -13.59 -2.52 4.37
N LEU A 52 -13.23 -1.29 4.73
CA LEU A 52 -11.93 -0.70 4.42
C LEU A 52 -10.83 -1.07 5.43
N LYS A 53 -11.17 -1.61 6.60
CA LYS A 53 -10.18 -1.94 7.65
C LYS A 53 -9.24 -3.08 7.28
N SER A 54 -9.60 -3.92 6.30
CA SER A 54 -8.76 -5.02 5.82
C SER A 54 -7.63 -4.56 4.89
N PHE A 55 -7.65 -3.31 4.42
CA PHE A 55 -6.63 -2.80 3.51
C PHE A 55 -5.44 -2.25 4.28
N ALA A 56 -4.24 -2.46 3.73
CA ALA A 56 -3.02 -1.86 4.24
C ALA A 56 -3.15 -0.33 4.28
N THR A 57 -2.72 0.25 5.39
CA THR A 57 -2.68 1.69 5.61
C THR A 57 -1.39 2.28 5.06
N LYS A 58 -1.34 3.62 5.01
CA LYS A 58 -0.11 4.32 4.65
C LYS A 58 1.03 4.05 5.64
N ASP A 59 0.72 3.78 6.90
CA ASP A 59 1.75 3.54 7.91
C ASP A 59 2.33 2.12 7.78
N ASP A 60 1.50 1.13 7.45
CA ASP A 60 1.97 -0.23 7.11
C ASP A 60 2.97 -0.19 5.94
N LEU A 61 2.69 0.61 4.92
CA LEU A 61 3.60 0.79 3.77
C LEU A 61 4.91 1.50 4.14
N LYS A 62 4.88 2.46 5.08
CA LYS A 62 6.10 3.11 5.58
C LYS A 62 6.97 2.15 6.36
N GLU A 63 6.37 1.30 7.19
CA GLU A 63 7.08 0.27 7.94
C GLU A 63 7.75 -0.73 6.98
N LEU A 64 7.00 -1.23 6.00
CA LEU A 64 7.55 -2.11 4.97
C LEU A 64 8.71 -1.45 4.20
N THR A 65 8.57 -0.17 3.84
CA THR A 65 9.61 0.59 3.14
C THR A 65 10.87 0.75 3.99
N LYS A 66 10.72 1.01 5.29
CA LYS A 66 11.83 1.12 6.24
C LYS A 66 12.58 -0.20 6.36
N ASP A 67 11.86 -1.31 6.50
CA ASP A 67 12.45 -2.65 6.59
C ASP A 67 13.17 -3.03 5.31
N LEU A 68 12.57 -2.76 4.15
CA LEU A 68 13.19 -3.00 2.86
C LEU A 68 14.46 -2.16 2.69
N THR A 69 14.42 -0.89 3.08
CA THR A 69 15.60 0.01 3.04
C THR A 69 16.73 -0.54 3.91
N ALA A 70 16.42 -0.98 5.13
CA ALA A 70 17.41 -1.56 6.03
C ALA A 70 18.01 -2.86 5.47
N GLN A 71 17.21 -3.72 4.85
CA GLN A 71 17.70 -4.93 4.18
C GLN A 71 18.60 -4.60 2.99
N ILE A 72 18.22 -3.63 2.16
CA ILE A 72 19.03 -3.16 1.02
C ILE A 72 20.37 -2.62 1.52
N SER A 73 20.39 -1.80 2.58
CA SER A 73 21.65 -1.30 3.16
C SER A 73 22.55 -2.42 3.66
N LYS A 74 21.99 -3.45 4.31
CA LYS A 74 22.76 -4.64 4.74
C LYS A 74 23.35 -5.40 3.56
N VAL A 75 22.60 -5.53 2.46
CA VAL A 75 23.10 -6.16 1.23
C VAL A 75 24.21 -5.31 0.61
N GLY A 76 24.04 -3.99 0.54
CA GLY A 76 25.08 -3.06 0.06
C GLY A 76 26.40 -3.22 0.81
N ALA A 77 26.37 -3.24 2.15
CA ALA A 77 27.57 -3.44 2.96
C ALA A 77 28.26 -4.81 2.71
N LYS A 78 27.48 -5.87 2.47
CA LYS A 78 28.03 -7.18 2.09
C LYS A 78 28.68 -7.14 0.71
N VAL A 79 28.06 -6.47 -0.27
CA VAL A 79 28.60 -6.30 -1.63
C VAL A 79 29.92 -5.53 -1.57
N ASP A 80 30.00 -4.45 -0.79
CA ASP A 80 31.23 -3.69 -0.59
C ASP A 80 32.35 -4.57 0.02
N GLY A 81 31.99 -5.43 0.97
CA GLY A 81 32.91 -6.40 1.56
C GLY A 81 33.43 -7.41 0.55
N LEU A 82 32.55 -7.96 -0.30
CA LEU A 82 32.93 -8.89 -1.36
C LEU A 82 33.83 -8.22 -2.41
N ALA A 83 33.57 -6.95 -2.76
CA ALA A 83 34.40 -6.20 -3.69
C ALA A 83 35.86 -6.07 -3.18
N LYS A 84 36.03 -5.67 -1.91
CA LYS A 84 37.35 -5.58 -1.27
C LYS A 84 38.07 -6.92 -1.19
N LEU A 85 37.34 -7.99 -0.89
CA LEU A 85 37.91 -9.34 -0.87
C LEU A 85 38.39 -9.75 -2.26
N ASN A 86 37.61 -9.46 -3.30
CA ASN A 86 37.95 -9.76 -4.69
C ASN A 86 39.21 -8.99 -5.13
N GLU A 87 39.33 -7.71 -4.78
CA GLU A 87 40.55 -6.93 -5.01
C GLU A 87 41.76 -7.56 -4.32
N THR A 88 41.61 -8.00 -3.06
CA THR A 88 42.67 -8.67 -2.30
C THR A 88 43.12 -9.96 -2.98
N HIS A 89 42.17 -10.81 -3.37
CA HIS A 89 42.48 -12.05 -4.09
C HIS A 89 43.14 -11.79 -5.44
N ASN A 90 42.72 -10.76 -6.18
CA ASN A 90 43.37 -10.40 -7.45
C ASN A 90 44.83 -9.99 -7.26
N HIS A 91 45.14 -9.22 -6.20
CA HIS A 91 46.53 -8.89 -5.85
C HIS A 91 47.33 -10.14 -5.48
N GLU A 92 46.75 -11.06 -4.70
CA GLU A 92 47.41 -12.32 -4.33
C GLU A 92 47.67 -13.22 -5.55
N ILE A 93 46.70 -13.36 -6.45
CA ILE A 93 46.85 -14.09 -7.72
C ILE A 93 47.98 -13.48 -8.56
N ALA A 94 48.06 -12.16 -8.64
CA ALA A 94 49.14 -11.49 -9.38
C ALA A 94 50.51 -11.79 -8.77
N ALA A 95 50.63 -11.74 -7.44
CA ALA A 95 51.88 -12.07 -6.74
C ALA A 95 52.31 -13.52 -6.93
N LEU A 96 51.36 -14.46 -6.88
CA LEU A 96 51.61 -15.88 -7.11
C LEU A 96 52.11 -16.13 -8.55
N ARG A 97 51.50 -15.49 -9.55
CA ARG A 97 51.94 -15.58 -10.95
C ARG A 97 53.38 -15.11 -11.12
N SER A 98 53.75 -13.95 -10.56
CA SER A 98 55.12 -13.45 -10.62
C SER A 98 56.12 -14.39 -9.92
N ARG A 99 55.71 -15.04 -8.82
CA ARG A 99 56.55 -16.02 -8.13
C ARG A 99 56.78 -17.26 -8.99
N ASP A 100 55.74 -17.77 -9.64
CA ASP A 100 55.83 -18.97 -10.47
C ASP A 100 56.70 -18.69 -11.72
N GLU A 101 56.55 -17.53 -12.36
CA GLU A 101 57.45 -17.07 -13.43
C GLU A 101 58.92 -17.04 -12.99
N TRP A 102 59.17 -16.55 -11.77
CA TRP A 102 60.52 -16.52 -11.22
C TRP A 102 61.08 -17.92 -10.92
N HIS A 103 60.23 -18.85 -10.48
CA HIS A 103 60.62 -20.25 -10.32
C HIS A 103 60.96 -20.91 -11.66
N ASP A 104 60.16 -20.69 -12.70
CA ASP A 104 60.41 -21.25 -14.04
C ASP A 104 61.76 -20.79 -14.61
N LEU A 105 62.10 -19.51 -14.44
CA LEU A 105 63.40 -18.96 -14.82
C LEU A 105 64.55 -19.61 -14.06
N ARG A 106 64.38 -19.82 -12.75
CA ARG A 106 65.41 -20.47 -11.92
C ARG A 106 65.60 -21.93 -12.25
N ILE A 107 64.51 -22.66 -12.49
CA ILE A 107 64.55 -24.06 -12.93
C ILE A 107 65.31 -24.15 -14.25
N SER A 108 64.93 -23.32 -15.24
CA SER A 108 65.61 -23.24 -16.53
C SER A 108 67.12 -22.98 -16.39
N ALA A 109 67.52 -22.08 -15.49
CA ALA A 109 68.93 -21.78 -15.24
C ALA A 109 69.68 -22.97 -14.62
N VAL A 110 69.06 -23.68 -13.68
CA VAL A 110 69.63 -24.88 -13.05
C VAL A 110 69.76 -26.03 -14.06
N GLU A 111 68.72 -26.29 -14.85
CA GLU A 111 68.72 -27.33 -15.88
C GLU A 111 69.82 -27.10 -16.93
N ASN A 112 70.00 -25.84 -17.35
CA ASN A 112 71.09 -25.45 -18.25
C ASN A 112 72.47 -25.73 -17.63
N ASN A 113 72.68 -25.39 -16.36
CA ASN A 113 73.96 -25.61 -15.66
C ASN A 113 74.27 -27.11 -15.46
N LEU A 114 73.25 -27.96 -15.32
CA LEU A 114 73.40 -29.41 -15.16
C LEU A 114 73.51 -30.16 -16.50
N GLY A 115 73.43 -29.46 -17.64
CA GLY A 115 73.44 -30.09 -18.96
C GLY A 115 72.17 -30.92 -19.26
N MET A 116 71.08 -30.68 -18.52
CA MET A 116 69.83 -31.44 -18.58
C MET A 116 68.84 -30.94 -19.65
N LYS A 117 69.28 -30.09 -20.60
CA LYS A 117 68.38 -29.50 -21.61
C LYS A 117 67.51 -30.56 -22.25
N THR A 118 66.20 -30.52 -21.96
CA THR A 118 65.20 -31.27 -22.72
C THR A 118 65.20 -30.67 -24.13
N SER A 119 65.62 -31.46 -25.12
CA SER A 119 65.35 -31.13 -26.52
C SER A 119 63.85 -30.90 -26.66
N SER A 120 63.46 -29.70 -27.06
CA SER A 120 62.11 -29.45 -27.57
C SER A 120 61.85 -30.35 -28.78
#